data_AF-A0A154MIH3-F1
#
_entry.id   AF-A0A154MIH3-F1
#
_cell.length_a   1.000
_cell.length_b   1.000
_cell.length_c   1.000
_cell.angle_alpha   90.00
_cell.angle_beta   90.00
_cell.angle_gamma   90.00
#
_symmetry.space_group_name_H-M   'P 1'
#
loop_
_entity.id
_entity.type
_entity.pdbx_description
1 polymer ?
#
loop_
_entity_poly.entity_id
_entity_poly.type
_entity_poly.pdbx_seq_one_letter_code
_entity_poly.pdbx_strand_id
1 'polypeptide(L)'
;MDPDIEKSSHELLLRLAGRLPDQLLWRFRDWLGEGAMGTLARTLPRSLLKHRIDLDQTEYRLLVAGLIPHGADWHQVSSTLGVDDVTETRYTFTQSAPEWVNSVDSVSVLIHATLRGRPDVGEVRQSWRHLGVVGEGGAKRVLLVTALNGLPRLTGELQRVLRVLGDEEPGVEVLPPSIDLTGYHRTALANSELVCVGAVDTGSRLVAA
;
A
#
# COMPACT_ATOMS: atom_id res chain seq x y z
N MET A 1 -3.27 -20.51 -3.70
CA MET A 1 -2.33 -19.62 -4.43
C MET A 1 -0.95 -19.94 -3.91
N ASP A 2 0.07 -19.89 -4.77
CA ASP A 2 1.45 -20.03 -4.31
C ASP A 2 1.80 -18.80 -3.43
N PRO A 3 2.18 -18.99 -2.15
CA PRO A 3 2.51 -17.88 -1.24
C PRO A 3 3.61 -16.96 -1.76
N ASP A 4 4.56 -17.48 -2.53
CA ASP A 4 5.69 -16.69 -3.04
C ASP A 4 5.26 -15.76 -4.19
N ILE A 5 4.31 -16.21 -5.00
CA ILE A 5 3.68 -15.39 -6.06
C ILE A 5 2.86 -14.26 -5.42
N GLU A 6 2.02 -14.60 -4.44
CA GLU A 6 1.19 -13.63 -3.72
C GLU A 6 2.05 -12.55 -3.04
N LYS A 7 3.13 -12.99 -2.37
CA LYS A 7 4.10 -12.09 -1.73
C LYS A 7 4.78 -11.17 -2.75
N SER A 8 5.17 -11.70 -3.91
CA SER A 8 5.80 -10.91 -4.97
C SER A 8 4.88 -9.82 -5.52
N SER A 9 3.61 -10.18 -5.79
CA SER A 9 2.59 -9.22 -6.23
C SER A 9 2.29 -8.17 -5.15
N HIS A 10 2.23 -8.57 -3.89
CA HIS A 10 2.00 -7.66 -2.76
C HIS A 10 3.13 -6.65 -2.63
N GLU A 11 4.37 -7.11 -2.61
CA GLU A 11 5.55 -6.24 -2.50
C GLU A 11 5.63 -5.26 -3.67
N LEU A 12 5.34 -5.71 -4.90
CA LEU A 12 5.27 -4.82 -6.05
C LEU A 12 4.22 -3.71 -5.84
N LEU A 13 3.02 -4.05 -5.40
CA LEU A 13 1.96 -3.05 -5.16
C LEU A 13 2.29 -2.11 -3.99
N LEU A 14 3.10 -2.53 -3.01
CA LEU A 14 3.66 -1.62 -2.02
C LEU A 14 4.62 -0.65 -2.71
N ARG A 15 5.59 -1.14 -3.48
CA ARG A 15 6.60 -0.30 -4.14
C ARG A 15 6.02 0.73 -5.13
N LEU A 16 4.86 0.43 -5.72
CA LEU A 16 4.13 1.34 -6.59
C LEU A 16 3.35 2.45 -5.84
N ALA A 17 3.32 2.43 -4.50
CA ALA A 17 2.68 3.47 -3.70
C ALA A 17 3.31 4.85 -3.98
N GLY A 18 2.45 5.85 -4.20
CA GLY A 18 2.86 7.20 -4.56
C GLY A 18 3.28 7.40 -6.03
N ARG A 19 3.36 6.32 -6.82
CA ARG A 19 3.70 6.37 -8.25
C ARG A 19 2.49 6.08 -9.12
N LEU A 20 1.71 5.08 -8.74
CA LEU A 20 0.45 4.73 -9.41
C LEU A 20 -0.70 5.58 -8.83
N PRO A 21 -1.68 6.02 -9.66
CA PRO A 21 -2.87 6.70 -9.13
C PRO A 21 -3.60 5.82 -8.10
N ASP A 22 -3.99 6.43 -6.99
CA ASP A 22 -4.61 5.73 -5.87
C ASP A 22 -5.85 4.94 -6.26
N GLN A 23 -6.70 5.52 -7.13
CA GLN A 23 -7.89 4.86 -7.67
C GLN A 23 -7.61 3.48 -8.27
N LEU A 24 -6.45 3.33 -8.91
CA LEU A 24 -6.03 2.06 -9.49
C LEU A 24 -5.36 1.18 -8.44
N LEU A 25 -4.50 1.76 -7.62
CA LEU A 25 -3.69 1.03 -6.65
C LEU A 25 -4.56 0.32 -5.62
N TRP A 26 -5.60 1.01 -5.12
CA TRP A 26 -6.48 0.43 -4.13
C TRP A 26 -7.25 -0.78 -4.70
N ARG A 27 -7.69 -0.70 -5.97
CA ARG A 27 -8.39 -1.79 -6.67
C ARG A 27 -7.47 -2.98 -6.92
N PHE A 28 -6.21 -2.73 -7.27
CA PHE A 28 -5.24 -3.80 -7.49
C PHE A 28 -4.95 -4.57 -6.22
N ARG A 29 -4.88 -3.88 -5.08
CA ARG A 29 -4.74 -4.50 -3.76
C ARG A 29 -5.99 -5.29 -3.35
N ASP A 30 -7.17 -4.75 -3.60
CA ASP A 30 -8.44 -5.45 -3.35
C ASP A 30 -8.55 -6.73 -4.20
N TRP A 31 -8.22 -6.67 -5.49
CA TRP A 31 -8.16 -7.86 -6.34
C TRP A 31 -7.14 -8.88 -5.86
N LEU A 32 -5.97 -8.44 -5.40
CA LEU A 32 -4.96 -9.34 -4.84
C LEU A 32 -5.49 -10.02 -3.56
N GLY A 33 -6.12 -9.26 -2.66
CA GLY A 33 -6.73 -9.77 -1.43
C GLY A 33 -7.89 -10.75 -1.67
N GLU A 34 -8.66 -10.56 -2.74
CA GLU A 34 -9.73 -11.47 -3.18
C GLU A 34 -9.21 -12.65 -4.04
N GLY A 35 -7.90 -12.72 -4.29
CA GLY A 35 -7.30 -13.79 -5.09
C GLY A 35 -7.58 -13.68 -6.60
N ALA A 36 -8.05 -12.52 -7.09
CA ALA A 36 -8.37 -12.24 -8.49
C ALA A 36 -7.11 -11.96 -9.36
N MET A 37 -6.09 -12.79 -9.21
CA MET A 37 -4.76 -12.58 -9.80
C MET A 37 -4.77 -12.54 -11.33
N GLY A 38 -5.64 -13.31 -11.99
CA GLY A 38 -5.76 -13.26 -13.45
C GLY A 38 -6.24 -11.89 -13.96
N THR A 39 -7.09 -11.20 -13.19
CA THR A 39 -7.52 -9.83 -13.53
C THR A 39 -6.39 -8.83 -13.30
N LEU A 40 -5.65 -8.99 -12.20
CA LEU A 40 -4.46 -8.17 -11.93
C LEU A 40 -3.39 -8.34 -13.03
N ALA A 41 -3.09 -9.59 -13.41
CA ALA A 41 -2.12 -9.95 -14.44
C ALA A 41 -2.39 -9.31 -15.81
N ARG A 42 -3.66 -9.17 -16.19
CA ARG A 42 -4.06 -8.52 -17.45
C ARG A 42 -4.10 -7.00 -17.39
N THR A 43 -4.23 -6.42 -16.20
CA THR A 43 -4.54 -4.99 -16.03
C THR A 43 -3.33 -4.20 -15.57
N LEU A 44 -2.55 -4.72 -14.63
CA LEU A 44 -1.42 -3.99 -14.03
C LEU A 44 -0.37 -3.58 -15.09
N PRO A 45 0.14 -4.45 -15.98
CA PRO A 45 1.13 -4.04 -16.98
C PRO A 45 0.63 -2.92 -17.90
N ARG A 46 -0.65 -2.98 -18.31
CA ARG A 46 -1.26 -1.94 -19.16
C ARG A 46 -1.37 -0.61 -18.42
N SER A 47 -1.73 -0.65 -17.14
CA SER A 47 -1.79 0.55 -16.31
C SER A 47 -0.41 1.16 -16.11
N LEU A 48 0.63 0.36 -15.90
CA LEU A 48 2.01 0.86 -15.80
C LEU A 48 2.42 1.60 -17.08
N LEU A 49 2.22 0.97 -18.25
CA LEU A 49 2.53 1.59 -19.55
C LEU A 49 1.70 2.87 -19.79
N LYS A 50 0.39 2.81 -19.54
CA LYS A 50 -0.53 3.95 -19.73
C LYS A 50 -0.12 5.16 -18.88
N HIS A 51 0.30 4.90 -17.64
CA HIS A 51 0.69 5.94 -16.69
C HIS A 51 2.19 6.28 -16.76
N ARG A 52 2.95 5.66 -17.68
CA ARG A 52 4.40 5.83 -17.84
C ARG A 52 5.15 5.60 -16.53
N ILE A 53 4.82 4.50 -15.87
CA ILE A 53 5.48 4.05 -14.64
C ILE A 53 6.52 3.02 -15.00
N ASP A 54 7.77 3.44 -14.99
CA ASP A 54 8.93 2.62 -15.34
C ASP A 54 9.40 1.81 -14.13
N LEU A 55 9.60 0.50 -14.28
CA LEU A 55 10.04 -0.35 -13.18
C LEU A 55 11.55 -0.46 -13.13
N ASP A 56 12.11 -0.45 -11.92
CA ASP A 56 13.51 -0.86 -11.72
C ASP A 56 13.67 -2.39 -11.88
N GLN A 57 14.92 -2.87 -11.84
CA GLN A 57 15.23 -4.28 -12.01
C GLN A 57 14.63 -5.19 -10.92
N THR A 58 14.43 -4.69 -9.70
CA THR A 58 13.82 -5.43 -8.59
C THR A 58 12.30 -5.48 -8.74
N GLU A 59 11.67 -4.35 -9.02
CA GLU A 59 10.23 -4.25 -9.30
C GLU A 59 9.83 -5.09 -10.51
N TYR A 60 10.64 -5.07 -11.58
CA TYR A 60 10.42 -5.90 -12.75
C TYR A 60 10.48 -7.40 -12.42
N ARG A 61 11.42 -7.84 -11.57
CA ARG A 61 11.49 -9.23 -11.11
C ARG A 61 10.24 -9.63 -10.32
N LEU A 62 9.75 -8.74 -9.45
CA LEU A 62 8.50 -8.96 -8.71
C LEU A 62 7.28 -9.03 -9.65
N LEU A 63 7.23 -8.17 -10.68
CA LEU A 63 6.19 -8.19 -11.70
C LEU A 63 6.17 -9.52 -12.48
N VAL A 64 7.34 -9.98 -12.92
CA VAL A 64 7.48 -11.25 -13.64
C VAL A 64 7.06 -12.42 -12.75
N ALA A 65 7.61 -12.50 -11.53
CA ALA A 65 7.30 -13.59 -10.58
C ALA A 65 5.81 -13.61 -10.19
N GLY A 66 5.21 -12.44 -9.98
CA GLY A 66 3.83 -12.31 -9.54
C GLY A 66 2.79 -12.53 -10.64
N LEU A 67 3.05 -12.09 -11.88
CA LEU A 67 1.99 -12.00 -12.90
C LEU A 67 2.13 -12.99 -14.06
N ILE A 68 3.34 -13.39 -14.47
CA ILE A 68 3.53 -14.33 -15.58
C ILE A 68 2.87 -15.69 -15.30
N PRO A 69 2.99 -16.28 -14.09
CA PRO A 69 2.29 -17.52 -13.76
C PRO A 69 0.76 -17.42 -13.89
N HIS A 70 0.21 -16.20 -13.91
CA HIS A 70 -1.23 -15.92 -14.03
C HIS A 70 -1.63 -15.40 -15.41
N GLY A 71 -0.77 -15.58 -16.42
CA GLY A 71 -1.09 -15.31 -17.82
C GLY A 71 -0.97 -13.84 -18.22
N ALA A 72 -0.11 -13.07 -17.56
CA ALA A 72 0.27 -11.75 -18.06
C ALA A 72 0.97 -11.86 -19.41
N ASP A 73 0.73 -10.86 -20.27
CA ASP A 73 1.35 -10.75 -21.58
C ASP A 73 2.84 -10.37 -21.42
N TRP A 74 3.73 -11.24 -21.91
CA TRP A 74 5.17 -11.04 -21.81
C TRP A 74 5.65 -9.76 -22.50
N HIS A 75 5.09 -9.40 -23.65
CA HIS A 75 5.48 -8.18 -24.36
C HIS A 75 5.13 -6.94 -23.54
N GLN A 76 3.95 -6.92 -22.93
CA GLN A 76 3.55 -5.82 -22.03
C GLN A 76 4.43 -5.75 -20.80
N VAL A 77 4.70 -6.89 -20.15
CA VAL A 77 5.59 -6.98 -18.98
C VAL A 77 6.99 -6.48 -19.32
N SER A 78 7.61 -7.01 -20.38
CA SER A 78 8.98 -6.61 -20.79
C SER A 78 9.11 -5.12 -21.11
N SER A 79 8.03 -4.49 -21.58
CA SER A 79 8.00 -3.07 -21.93
C SER A 79 7.89 -2.13 -20.72
N THR A 80 7.67 -2.66 -19.51
CA THR A 80 7.60 -1.86 -18.27
C THR A 80 8.97 -1.63 -17.62
N LEU A 81 10.02 -2.32 -18.06
CA LEU A 81 11.36 -2.14 -17.52
C LEU A 81 11.92 -0.77 -17.96
N GLY A 82 12.21 0.09 -16.98
CA GLY A 82 12.85 1.38 -17.18
C GLY A 82 14.36 1.25 -17.38
N VAL A 83 14.96 2.25 -18.02
CA VAL A 83 16.41 2.30 -18.29
C VAL A 83 17.17 3.16 -17.27
N ASP A 84 16.51 4.04 -16.50
CA ASP A 84 17.13 4.94 -15.51
C ASP A 84 16.19 5.29 -14.33
N ASP A 85 16.77 5.94 -13.30
CA ASP A 85 16.33 6.04 -11.90
C ASP A 85 14.84 6.39 -11.65
N VAL A 86 14.25 5.74 -10.65
CA VAL A 86 12.83 5.85 -10.30
C VAL A 86 12.54 7.23 -9.75
N THR A 87 11.55 7.92 -10.33
CA THR A 87 11.15 9.26 -9.88
C THR A 87 10.79 9.30 -8.40
N GLU A 88 11.44 10.20 -7.65
CA GLU A 88 11.14 10.44 -6.23
C GLU A 88 9.67 10.85 -6.01
N THR A 89 9.16 10.48 -4.84
CA THR A 89 7.77 10.75 -4.43
C THR A 89 7.51 12.25 -4.30
N ARG A 90 6.48 12.76 -4.98
CA ARG A 90 6.04 14.17 -4.91
C ARG A 90 5.15 14.49 -3.71
N TYR A 91 4.96 13.53 -2.82
CA TYR A 91 4.07 13.62 -1.67
C TYR A 91 4.82 14.04 -0.41
N THR A 92 4.20 14.91 0.37
CA THR A 92 4.61 15.22 1.75
C THR A 92 3.64 14.56 2.72
N PHE A 93 4.07 14.39 3.98
CA PHE A 93 3.29 13.73 5.02
C PHE A 93 3.27 14.54 6.31
N THR A 94 2.12 14.53 6.99
CA THR A 94 1.94 15.13 8.32
C THR A 94 1.34 14.11 9.28
N GLN A 95 1.63 14.25 10.58
CA GLN A 95 1.08 13.37 11.62
C GLN A 95 -0.40 13.64 11.84
N SER A 96 -0.76 14.91 11.99
CA SER A 96 -2.12 15.31 12.31
C SER A 96 -2.98 15.48 11.06
N ALA A 97 -4.26 15.18 11.23
CA ALA A 97 -5.28 15.49 10.25
C ALA A 97 -5.31 17.00 9.99
N PRO A 98 -5.60 17.43 8.76
CA PRO A 98 -5.86 18.84 8.50
C PRO A 98 -7.03 19.36 9.35
N GLU A 99 -6.99 20.65 9.70
CA GLU A 99 -7.99 21.28 10.58
C GLU A 99 -9.44 21.16 10.08
N TRP A 100 -9.65 21.05 8.77
CA TRP A 100 -10.98 20.88 8.17
C TRP A 100 -11.54 19.46 8.32
N VAL A 101 -10.71 18.48 8.68
CA VAL A 101 -11.13 17.10 8.98
C VAL A 101 -11.67 17.06 10.41
N ASN A 102 -12.86 17.63 10.60
CA ASN A 102 -13.53 17.77 11.90
C ASN A 102 -14.54 16.65 12.18
N SER A 103 -14.13 15.39 12.05
CA SER A 103 -14.97 14.25 12.46
C SER A 103 -14.39 13.58 13.70
N VAL A 104 -15.26 13.19 14.65
CA VAL A 104 -14.95 12.13 15.62
C VAL A 104 -14.25 11.00 14.86
N ASP A 105 -13.04 10.62 15.28
CA ASP A 105 -12.14 9.74 14.52
C ASP A 105 -12.64 8.28 14.49
N SER A 106 -13.76 8.09 13.81
CA SER A 106 -14.51 6.84 13.67
C SER A 106 -13.68 5.79 12.94
N VAL A 107 -12.77 6.24 12.07
CA VAL A 107 -11.77 5.39 11.42
C VAL A 107 -10.86 4.75 12.47
N SER A 108 -10.20 5.53 13.33
CA SER A 108 -9.31 4.96 14.34
C SER A 108 -10.04 4.02 15.31
N VAL A 109 -11.27 4.37 15.70
CA VAL A 109 -12.10 3.49 16.54
C VAL A 109 -12.42 2.17 15.84
N LEU A 110 -12.84 2.20 14.58
CA LEU A 110 -13.22 1.00 13.84
C LEU A 110 -12.00 0.15 13.49
N ILE A 111 -10.87 0.75 13.15
CA ILE A 111 -9.60 0.06 12.90
C ILE A 111 -9.13 -0.65 14.17
N HIS A 112 -9.14 0.04 15.31
CA HIS A 112 -8.82 -0.58 16.59
C HIS A 112 -9.74 -1.76 16.89
N ALA A 113 -11.06 -1.61 16.71
CA ALA A 113 -12.02 -2.70 16.92
C ALA A 113 -11.80 -3.89 15.96
N THR A 114 -11.48 -3.62 14.70
CA THR A 114 -11.25 -4.63 13.65
C THR A 114 -9.98 -5.44 13.89
N LEU A 115 -8.94 -4.80 14.42
CA LEU A 115 -7.62 -5.41 14.59
C LEU A 115 -7.36 -5.95 16.01
N ARG A 116 -8.24 -5.62 16.96
CA ARG A 116 -8.14 -6.06 18.34
C ARG A 116 -8.02 -7.58 18.43
N GLY A 117 -6.96 -8.04 19.08
CA GLY A 117 -6.73 -9.46 19.36
C GLY A 117 -6.28 -10.29 18.16
N ARG A 118 -5.97 -9.68 17.01
CA ARG A 118 -5.42 -10.41 15.86
C ARG A 118 -3.96 -10.82 16.13
N PRO A 119 -3.65 -12.13 16.09
CA PRO A 119 -2.34 -12.68 16.48
C PRO A 119 -1.30 -12.63 15.36
N ASP A 120 -1.59 -11.93 14.25
CA ASP A 120 -0.65 -11.75 13.13
C ASP A 120 -0.38 -10.27 12.83
N VAL A 121 -1.06 -9.37 13.54
CA VAL A 121 -0.99 -7.92 13.36
C VAL A 121 -0.13 -7.31 14.46
N GLY A 122 0.85 -6.52 14.05
CA GLY A 122 1.70 -5.74 14.94
C GLY A 122 1.15 -4.33 15.11
N GLU A 123 1.99 -3.35 14.82
CA GLU A 123 1.67 -1.93 14.96
C GLU A 123 0.83 -1.38 13.80
N VAL A 124 -0.11 -0.50 14.12
CA VAL A 124 -0.92 0.27 13.18
C VAL A 124 -0.67 1.75 13.40
N ARG A 125 -0.17 2.42 12.37
CA ARG A 125 0.11 3.86 12.38
C ARG A 125 -0.66 4.57 11.28
N GLN A 126 -0.86 5.86 11.43
CA GLN A 126 -1.48 6.70 10.40
C GLN A 126 -0.65 7.95 10.11
N SER A 127 -0.67 8.38 8.86
CA SER A 127 -0.18 9.69 8.44
C SER A 127 -1.12 10.29 7.40
N TRP A 128 -0.97 11.59 7.16
CA TRP A 128 -1.76 12.36 6.19
C TRP A 128 -0.87 12.79 5.05
N ARG A 129 -1.18 12.29 3.86
CA ARG A 129 -0.43 12.54 2.64
C ARG A 129 -1.02 13.72 1.87
N HIS A 130 -0.15 14.60 1.40
CA HIS A 130 -0.51 15.79 0.61
C HIS A 130 0.26 15.79 -0.71
N LEU A 131 -0.42 16.17 -1.80
CA LEU A 131 0.21 16.40 -3.10
C LEU A 131 0.63 17.87 -3.20
N GLY A 132 1.90 18.16 -3.42
CA GLY A 132 2.39 19.54 -3.49
C GLY A 132 2.58 20.19 -2.11
N VAL A 133 2.26 21.47 -1.98
CA VAL A 133 2.44 22.23 -0.74
C VAL A 133 1.31 21.90 0.24
N VAL A 134 1.65 21.69 1.51
CA VAL A 134 0.68 21.44 2.60
C VAL A 134 -0.35 22.56 2.63
N GLY A 135 -1.64 22.21 2.56
CA GLY A 135 -2.75 23.18 2.53
C GLY A 135 -3.33 23.44 1.14
N GLU A 136 -2.61 23.11 0.06
CA GLU A 136 -3.07 23.27 -1.33
C GLU A 136 -3.30 21.90 -1.98
N GLY A 137 -4.41 21.25 -1.61
CA GLY A 137 -4.78 19.94 -2.15
C GLY A 137 -5.58 19.12 -1.14
N GLY A 138 -6.24 18.07 -1.62
CA GLY A 138 -6.88 17.09 -0.73
C GLY A 138 -5.81 16.35 0.08
N ALA A 139 -6.00 16.27 1.40
CA ALA A 139 -5.20 15.40 2.26
C ALA A 139 -5.80 14.00 2.26
N LYS A 140 -4.93 12.98 2.22
CA LYS A 140 -5.34 11.59 2.23
C LYS A 140 -4.75 10.86 3.43
N ARG A 141 -5.59 10.15 4.18
CA ARG A 141 -5.11 9.26 5.24
C ARG A 141 -4.40 8.05 4.64
N VAL A 142 -3.24 7.72 5.19
CA VAL A 142 -2.47 6.51 4.87
C VAL A 142 -2.30 5.71 6.16
N LEU A 143 -2.77 4.46 6.16
CA LEU A 143 -2.56 3.51 7.24
C LEU A 143 -1.35 2.65 6.93
N LEU A 144 -0.38 2.61 7.85
CA LEU A 144 0.75 1.70 7.83
C LEU A 144 0.50 0.61 8.86
N VAL A 145 0.47 -0.65 8.42
CA VAL A 145 0.16 -1.79 9.28
C VAL A 145 1.28 -2.82 9.17
N THR A 146 1.89 -3.22 10.27
CA THR A 146 2.79 -4.39 10.25
C THR A 146 2.00 -5.67 10.47
N ALA A 147 2.30 -6.70 9.69
CA ALA A 147 1.71 -8.03 9.87
C ALA A 147 2.68 -9.13 9.45
N LEU A 148 2.55 -10.32 10.06
CA LEU A 148 3.40 -11.48 9.77
C LEU A 148 2.92 -12.29 8.55
N ASN A 149 1.61 -12.33 8.32
CA ASN A 149 1.00 -13.14 7.26
C ASN A 149 -0.28 -12.50 6.73
N GLY A 150 -0.89 -13.12 5.72
CA GLY A 150 -2.17 -12.70 5.16
C GLY A 150 -2.17 -11.29 4.58
N LEU A 151 -1.01 -10.77 4.17
CA LEU A 151 -0.80 -9.34 3.90
C LEU A 151 -1.80 -8.76 2.89
N PRO A 152 -2.05 -9.39 1.71
CA PRO A 152 -2.99 -8.83 0.75
C PRO A 152 -4.44 -8.92 1.22
N ARG A 153 -4.81 -10.02 1.89
CA ARG A 153 -6.15 -10.20 2.46
C ARG A 153 -6.45 -9.14 3.52
N LEU A 154 -5.49 -8.90 4.42
CA LEU A 154 -5.60 -7.86 5.43
C LEU A 154 -5.68 -6.47 4.78
N THR A 155 -4.90 -6.23 3.71
CA THR A 155 -4.95 -4.97 2.95
C THR A 155 -6.36 -4.74 2.40
N GLY A 156 -6.91 -5.71 1.65
CA GLY A 156 -8.25 -5.61 1.07
C GLY A 156 -9.36 -5.47 2.12
N GLU A 157 -9.27 -6.23 3.23
CA GLU A 157 -10.22 -6.13 4.34
C GLU A 157 -10.28 -4.72 4.92
N LEU A 158 -9.12 -4.14 5.26
CA LEU A 158 -9.05 -2.79 5.83
C LEU A 158 -9.47 -1.72 4.81
N GLN A 159 -9.15 -1.89 3.54
CA GLN A 159 -9.62 -1.00 2.49
C GLN A 159 -11.14 -0.98 2.39
N ARG A 160 -11.81 -2.13 2.50
CA ARG A 160 -13.27 -2.21 2.52
C ARG A 160 -13.88 -1.58 3.76
N VAL A 161 -13.25 -1.73 4.92
CA VAL A 161 -13.65 -1.03 6.15
C VAL A 161 -13.63 0.49 5.94
N LEU A 162 -12.54 1.03 5.40
CA LEU A 162 -12.43 2.47 5.11
C LEU A 162 -13.45 2.93 4.06
N ARG A 163 -13.72 2.11 3.05
CA ARG A 163 -14.74 2.36 2.02
C ARG A 163 -16.15 2.48 2.59
N VAL A 164 -16.50 1.66 3.58
CA VAL A 164 -17.79 1.77 4.30
C VAL A 164 -17.88 3.08 5.07
N LEU A 165 -16.74 3.60 5.56
CA LEU A 165 -16.65 4.90 6.22
C LEU A 165 -16.58 6.10 5.26
N GLY A 166 -16.68 5.86 3.94
CA GLY A 166 -16.74 6.91 2.92
C GLY A 166 -15.39 7.26 2.27
N ASP A 167 -14.30 6.56 2.58
CA ASP A 167 -13.04 6.73 1.86
C ASP A 167 -13.14 6.11 0.46
N GLU A 168 -13.09 6.94 -0.58
CA GLU A 168 -13.27 6.45 -1.95
C GLU A 168 -12.08 5.68 -2.50
N GLU A 169 -10.89 5.98 -2.00
CA GLU A 169 -9.62 5.49 -2.51
C GLU A 169 -8.73 5.11 -1.33
N PRO A 170 -9.07 4.08 -0.56
CA PRO A 170 -8.43 3.82 0.73
C PRO A 170 -6.91 3.59 0.62
N GLY A 171 -6.15 4.34 1.42
CA GLY A 171 -4.69 4.23 1.52
C GLY A 171 -4.26 3.28 2.64
N VAL A 172 -4.19 1.98 2.35
CA VAL A 172 -3.72 0.96 3.32
C VAL A 172 -2.44 0.30 2.79
N GLU A 173 -1.40 0.31 3.61
CA GLU A 173 -0.09 -0.28 3.36
C GLU A 173 0.22 -1.34 4.44
N VAL A 174 -0.01 -2.62 4.14
CA VAL A 174 0.35 -3.72 5.04
C VAL A 174 1.78 -4.17 4.74
N LEU A 175 2.70 -3.88 5.66
CA LEU A 175 4.14 -4.08 5.52
C LEU A 175 4.56 -5.40 6.19
N PRO A 176 5.30 -6.28 5.47
CA PRO A 176 5.97 -7.40 6.11
C PRO A 176 7.14 -6.91 6.98
N PRO A 177 7.56 -7.66 8.03
CA PRO A 177 8.56 -7.18 8.99
C PRO A 177 9.93 -6.83 8.42
N SER A 178 10.31 -7.46 7.31
CA SER A 178 11.65 -7.37 6.70
C SER A 178 11.64 -6.72 5.31
N ILE A 179 10.62 -5.90 5.00
CA ILE A 179 10.58 -5.18 3.73
C ILE A 179 11.63 -4.06 3.73
N ASP A 180 12.32 -3.89 2.61
CA ASP A 180 13.07 -2.65 2.36
C ASP A 180 12.08 -1.53 2.01
N LEU A 181 11.87 -0.62 2.96
CA LEU A 181 10.89 0.45 2.81
C LEU A 181 11.30 1.40 1.70
N THR A 182 10.39 1.70 0.79
CA THR A 182 10.61 2.76 -0.22
C THR A 182 10.72 4.13 0.44
N GLY A 183 11.23 5.13 -0.29
CA GLY A 183 11.23 6.52 0.18
C GLY A 183 9.84 7.01 0.59
N TYR A 184 8.80 6.58 -0.12
CA TYR A 184 7.40 6.87 0.22
C TYR A 184 7.05 6.35 1.62
N HIS A 185 7.29 5.07 1.90
CA HIS A 185 6.94 4.46 3.17
C HIS A 185 7.80 4.97 4.33
N ARG A 186 9.09 5.25 4.10
CA ARG A 186 9.96 5.86 5.12
C ARG A 186 9.45 7.23 5.55
N THR A 187 9.11 8.10 4.60
CA THR A 187 8.57 9.45 4.90
C THR A 187 7.19 9.37 5.55
N ALA A 188 6.33 8.48 5.07
CA ALA A 188 5.02 8.24 5.66
C ALA A 188 5.14 7.75 7.12
N LEU A 189 6.10 6.87 7.40
CA LEU A 189 6.36 6.33 8.73
C LEU A 189 6.93 7.39 9.67
N ALA A 190 7.94 8.15 9.24
CA ALA A 190 8.53 9.22 10.05
C ALA A 190 7.50 10.27 10.48
N ASN A 191 6.50 10.53 9.64
CA ASN A 191 5.43 11.50 9.89
C ASN A 191 4.10 10.84 10.30
N SER A 192 4.15 9.68 10.97
CA SER A 192 2.95 8.97 11.41
C SER A 192 2.77 9.00 12.92
N GLU A 193 1.53 8.88 13.37
CA GLU A 193 1.14 8.66 14.76
C GLU A 193 0.62 7.24 14.98
N LEU A 194 0.77 6.73 16.21
CA LEU A 194 0.27 5.42 16.60
C LEU A 194 -1.25 5.45 16.69
N VAL A 195 -1.93 4.52 16.02
CA VAL A 195 -3.38 4.32 16.13
C VAL A 195 -3.68 3.23 17.15
N CYS A 196 -3.08 2.05 16.97
CA CYS A 196 -3.22 0.93 17.89
C CYS A 196 -2.12 -0.11 17.68
N VAL A 197 -2.07 -1.09 18.59
CA VAL A 197 -1.19 -2.25 18.52
C VAL A 197 -2.06 -3.51 18.53
N GLY A 198 -1.76 -4.45 17.63
CA GLY A 198 -2.33 -5.79 17.63
C GLY A 198 -1.73 -6.67 18.73
N ALA A 199 -1.88 -7.99 18.62
CA ALA A 199 -1.41 -8.92 19.64
C ALA A 199 0.05 -9.37 19.45
N VAL A 200 0.70 -8.99 18.36
CA VAL A 200 2.02 -9.49 17.96
C VAL A 200 3.09 -8.44 18.16
N ASP A 201 4.24 -8.88 18.69
CA ASP A 201 5.49 -8.15 18.49
C ASP A 201 6.10 -8.59 17.16
N THR A 202 6.01 -7.75 16.15
CA THR A 202 6.55 -8.03 14.80
C THR A 202 8.07 -7.85 14.73
N GLY A 203 8.75 -7.58 15.87
CA GLY A 203 10.20 -7.39 15.95
C GLY A 203 10.69 -6.05 15.38
N SER A 204 9.83 -5.35 14.65
CA SER A 204 10.01 -3.99 14.15
C SER A 204 8.89 -3.15 14.73
N ARG A 205 9.09 -2.59 15.93
CA ARG A 205 8.33 -1.37 16.27
C ARG A 205 8.55 -0.41 15.12
N LEU A 206 7.48 0.13 14.57
CA LEU A 206 7.55 1.12 13.52
C LEU A 206 8.04 2.42 14.19
N VAL A 207 9.34 2.49 14.49
CA VAL A 207 9.95 3.62 15.17
C VAL A 207 10.15 4.72 14.13
N ALA A 208 9.41 5.81 14.26
CA ALA A 208 9.78 7.07 13.63
C ALA A 208 11.11 7.52 14.26
N ALA A 209 12.15 7.65 13.44
CA ALA A 209 13.45 8.16 13.87
C ALA A 209 13.34 9.61 14.34
#